data_AF-A0ABD0NHP1-F1
#
_entry.id   AF-A0ABD0NHP1-F1
#
_cell.length_a   1.000
_cell.length_b   1.000
_cell.length_c   1.000
_cell.angle_alpha   90.00
_cell.angle_beta   90.00
_cell.angle_gamma   90.00
#
_symmetry.space_group_name_H-M   'P 1'
#
loop_
_entity.id
_entity.type
_entity.pdbx_description
1 polymer ?
#
loop_
_entity_poly.entity_id
_entity_poly.type
_entity_poly.pdbx_seq_one_letter_code
_entity_poly.pdbx_strand_id
1 'polypeptide(L)'
;DVKSVSVIEGDSVTLNTDLTEMQRYDEIQKTGNVSTYDGPDGRFKDRLKLDHQIESLTITNIRTTDSGLYKLEISSSVKDTMH
;
A
#
# COMPACT_ATOMS: atom_id res chain seq x y z
N ASP A 1 13.81 -2.01 11.12
CA ASP A 1 13.08 -1.83 12.39
C ASP A 1 11.58 -1.92 12.18
N VAL A 2 10.81 -2.29 13.20
CA VAL A 2 9.33 -2.30 13.11
C VAL A 2 8.80 -1.01 13.71
N LYS A 3 8.08 -0.21 12.92
CA LYS A 3 7.41 1.01 13.40
C LYS A 3 6.02 0.66 13.95
N SER A 4 5.74 1.13 15.16
CA SER A 4 4.42 0.99 15.77
C SER A 4 3.64 2.30 15.63
N VAL A 5 2.36 2.19 15.28
CA VAL A 5 1.43 3.32 15.16
C VAL A 5 0.15 2.97 15.91
N SER A 6 -0.36 3.91 16.70
CA SER A 6 -1.66 3.80 17.38
C SER A 6 -2.63 4.81 16.80
N VAL A 7 -3.86 4.39 16.52
CA VAL A 7 -4.96 5.24 16.04
C VAL A 7 -6.24 4.87 16.80
N ILE A 8 -7.23 5.74 16.77
CA ILE A 8 -8.56 5.45 17.34
C ILE A 8 -9.47 4.82 16.28
N GLU A 9 -10.54 4.16 16.72
CA GLU A 9 -11.54 3.61 15.81
C GLU A 9 -12.16 4.73 14.95
N GLY A 10 -12.31 4.47 13.66
CA GLY A 10 -12.79 5.43 12.67
C GLY A 10 -11.67 6.20 11.96
N ASP A 11 -10.47 6.27 12.52
CA ASP A 11 -9.33 6.94 11.90
C ASP A 11 -8.74 6.14 10.73
N SER A 12 -7.79 6.78 10.04
CA SER A 12 -6.96 6.13 9.03
C SER A 12 -5.53 5.94 9.51
N VAL A 13 -4.87 4.90 9.02
CA VAL A 13 -3.43 4.68 9.19
C VAL A 13 -2.76 4.57 7.83
N THR A 14 -1.61 5.21 7.68
CA THR A 14 -0.79 5.12 6.47
C THR A 14 0.44 4.26 6.76
N LEU A 15 0.57 3.18 5.99
CA LEU A 15 1.73 2.32 5.95
C LEU A 15 2.67 2.90 4.90
N ASN A 16 3.70 3.60 5.37
CA ASN A 16 4.76 4.08 4.50
C ASN A 16 5.71 2.93 4.19
N THR A 17 6.22 2.92 2.97
CA THR A 17 7.45 2.19 2.68
C THR A 17 8.64 3.03 3.14
N ASP A 18 9.66 2.42 3.74
CA ASP A 18 10.93 3.09 4.03
C ASP A 18 11.78 3.33 2.75
N LEU A 19 11.13 3.30 1.58
CA LEU A 19 11.76 3.52 0.29
C LEU A 19 12.14 4.99 0.19
N THR A 20 13.36 5.27 0.66
CA THR A 20 14.00 6.57 0.56
C THR A 20 14.54 6.68 -0.87
N GLU A 21 13.87 7.48 -1.71
CA GLU A 21 14.42 7.99 -2.98
C GLU A 21 14.92 6.96 -4.03
N MET A 22 14.24 5.84 -4.25
CA MET A 22 14.52 4.96 -5.39
C MET A 22 13.20 4.40 -5.92
N GLN A 23 12.68 4.75 -7.10
CA GLN A 23 13.39 4.92 -8.37
C GLN A 23 12.68 5.95 -9.26
N ARG A 24 13.36 7.07 -9.50
CA ARG A 24 13.22 7.89 -10.71
C ARG A 24 13.69 7.09 -11.93
N TYR A 25 13.02 6.01 -12.25
CA TYR A 25 13.16 5.34 -13.53
C TYR A 25 11.78 5.30 -14.16
N ASP A 26 11.54 6.38 -14.89
CA ASP A 26 10.80 6.44 -16.14
C ASP A 26 9.36 5.95 -16.06
N GLU A 27 8.43 6.91 -16.07
CA GLU A 27 7.71 7.33 -17.29
C GLU A 27 7.25 6.26 -18.30
N ILE A 28 7.40 4.97 -18.00
CA ILE A 28 6.89 3.84 -18.74
C ILE A 28 5.53 3.55 -18.14
N GLN A 29 4.57 4.31 -18.63
CA GLN A 29 3.18 3.86 -18.72
C GLN A 29 2.57 3.43 -17.39
N LYS A 30 2.04 4.45 -16.71
CA LYS A 30 1.02 4.43 -15.65
C LYS A 30 -0.27 3.76 -16.15
N THR A 31 -0.15 2.52 -16.60
CA THR A 31 -1.17 1.67 -17.27
C THR A 31 -1.17 0.27 -16.67
N GLY A 32 -0.55 0.10 -15.49
CA GLY A 32 -0.72 -1.10 -14.67
C GLY A 32 -2.04 -1.01 -13.92
N ASN A 33 -2.89 -2.03 -14.04
CA ASN A 33 -4.05 -2.18 -13.16
C ASN A 33 -3.55 -2.35 -11.73
N VAL A 34 -3.59 -1.26 -10.97
CA VAL A 34 -3.34 -1.27 -9.54
C VAL A 34 -4.55 -1.94 -8.90
N SER A 35 -4.34 -3.12 -8.34
CA SER A 35 -5.35 -3.84 -7.60
C SER A 35 -4.89 -3.98 -6.16
N THR A 36 -5.78 -3.63 -5.24
CA THR A 36 -5.61 -3.94 -3.83
C THR A 36 -6.25 -5.30 -3.55
N TYR A 37 -5.67 -6.05 -2.61
CA TYR A 37 -6.29 -7.26 -2.10
C TYR A 37 -6.96 -6.96 -0.78
N ASP A 38 -8.28 -7.10 -0.72
CA ASP A 38 -9.09 -6.75 0.45
C ASP A 38 -8.94 -7.73 1.63
N GLY A 39 -8.08 -8.75 1.47
CA GLY A 39 -7.93 -9.85 2.41
C GLY A 39 -8.86 -11.02 2.08
N PRO A 40 -8.58 -12.21 2.64
CA PRO A 40 -9.33 -13.44 2.37
C PRO A 40 -10.80 -13.38 2.83
N ASP A 41 -11.08 -12.56 3.84
CA ASP A 41 -12.41 -12.28 4.39
C ASP A 41 -13.01 -10.95 3.88
N GLY A 42 -12.32 -10.26 2.97
CA GLY A 42 -12.71 -8.92 2.52
C GLY A 42 -12.65 -7.88 3.64
N ARG A 43 -11.88 -8.11 4.71
CA ARG A 43 -11.76 -7.21 5.86
C ARG A 43 -11.46 -5.78 5.45
N PHE A 44 -10.65 -5.56 4.41
CA PHE A 44 -10.25 -4.23 3.96
C PHE A 44 -11.03 -3.71 2.76
N LYS A 45 -12.12 -4.38 2.40
CA LYS A 45 -12.95 -4.00 1.26
C LYS A 45 -13.41 -2.55 1.35
N ASP A 46 -13.17 -1.80 0.27
CA ASP A 46 -13.45 -0.37 0.13
C ASP A 46 -12.68 0.55 1.11
N ARG A 47 -11.73 0.02 1.88
CA ARG A 47 -10.95 0.75 2.89
C ARG A 47 -9.49 0.98 2.53
N LEU A 48 -9.01 0.40 1.42
CA LEU A 48 -7.63 0.53 0.95
C LEU A 48 -7.50 1.68 -0.06
N LYS A 49 -6.53 2.57 0.17
CA LYS A 49 -6.15 3.65 -0.75
C LYS A 49 -4.66 3.63 -1.00
N LEU A 50 -4.25 3.43 -2.23
CA LEU A 50 -2.84 3.47 -2.62
C LEU A 50 -2.44 4.88 -3.06
N ASP A 51 -1.37 5.40 -2.49
CA ASP A 51 -0.73 6.63 -2.93
C ASP A 51 0.53 6.31 -3.73
N HIS A 52 0.49 6.68 -5.01
CA HIS A 52 1.55 6.43 -5.98
C HIS A 52 2.69 7.46 -5.96
N GLN A 53 2.51 8.60 -5.32
CA GLN A 53 3.56 9.64 -5.26
C GLN A 53 4.57 9.36 -4.15
N ILE A 54 4.08 8.80 -3.05
CA ILE A 54 4.88 8.50 -1.85
C ILE A 54 4.97 6.99 -1.56
N GLU A 55 4.54 6.16 -2.51
CA GLU A 55 4.53 4.69 -2.42
C GLU A 55 4.01 4.18 -1.07
N SER A 56 2.81 4.62 -0.70
CA SER A 56 2.20 4.31 0.59
C SER A 56 0.81 3.70 0.44
N LEU A 57 0.40 2.92 1.44
CA LEU A 57 -0.95 2.35 1.51
C LEU A 57 -1.67 2.91 2.73
N THR A 58 -2.81 3.55 2.52
CA THR A 58 -3.69 4.02 3.59
C THR A 58 -4.85 3.05 3.79
N ILE A 59 -5.08 2.67 5.05
CA ILE A 59 -6.27 1.93 5.48
C ILE A 59 -7.18 2.92 6.19
N THR A 60 -8.40 3.13 5.68
CA THR A 60 -9.38 4.04 6.27
C THR A 60 -10.34 3.32 7.21
N ASN A 61 -10.99 4.08 8.09
CA ASN A 61 -12.04 3.58 9.00
C ASN A 61 -11.57 2.35 9.77
N ILE A 62 -10.43 2.48 10.46
CA ILE A 62 -9.80 1.44 11.26
C ILE A 62 -10.75 1.00 12.38
N ARG A 63 -10.78 -0.31 12.62
CA ARG A 63 -11.52 -0.96 13.70
C ARG A 63 -10.55 -1.57 14.70
N THR A 64 -11.00 -1.82 15.92
CA THR A 64 -10.19 -2.54 16.92
C THR A 64 -9.74 -3.92 16.44
N THR A 65 -10.59 -4.61 15.65
CA THR A 65 -10.26 -5.88 14.98
C THR A 65 -9.19 -5.74 13.89
N ASP A 66 -8.87 -4.51 13.48
CA ASP A 66 -7.81 -4.26 12.53
C ASP A 66 -6.41 -4.27 13.17
N SER A 67 -6.32 -4.38 14.49
CA SER A 67 -5.02 -4.40 15.18
C SER A 67 -4.17 -5.60 14.74
N GLY A 68 -2.87 -5.40 14.58
CA GLY A 68 -1.95 -6.47 14.21
C GLY A 68 -0.67 -5.96 13.58
N LEU A 69 0.20 -6.91 13.22
CA LEU A 69 1.42 -6.62 12.47
C LEU A 69 1.09 -6.61 10.98
N TYR A 70 1.52 -5.55 10.29
CA TYR A 70 1.35 -5.40 8.85
C TYR A 70 2.71 -5.44 8.16
N LYS A 71 2.74 -6.07 6.99
CA LYS A 71 3.86 -6.02 6.06
C LYS A 71 3.35 -5.49 4.73
N LEU A 72 3.93 -4.38 4.26
CA LEU A 72 3.64 -3.84 2.94
C LEU A 72 4.69 -4.37 1.96
N GLU A 73 4.24 -5.06 0.91
CA GLU A 73 5.10 -5.55 -0.18
C GLU A 73 4.63 -4.89 -1.48
N ILE A 74 5.54 -4.19 -2.17
CA ILE A 74 5.30 -3.61 -3.48
C ILE A 74 6.14 -4.39 -4.49
N SER A 75 5.48 -4.97 -5.49
CA SER A 75 6.13 -5.68 -6.60
C SER A 75 5.84 -4.97 -7.91
N SER A 76 6.89 -4.54 -8.61
CA SER A 76 6.79 -4.10 -10.00
C SER A 76 7.21 -5.23 -10.93
N SER A 77 6.39 -5.54 -11.93
CA SER A 77 6.79 -6.37 -13.05
C SER A 77 7.18 -5.47 -14.20
N VAL A 78 8.48 -5.31 -14.45
CA VAL A 78 8.94 -4.71 -15.70
C VAL A 78 8.60 -5.71 -16.81
N LYS A 79 7.70 -5.34 -17.73
CA LYS A 79 7.58 -6.09 -18.97
C LYS A 79 8.81 -5.73 -19.81
N ASP A 80 9.80 -6.62 -19.81
CA ASP A 80 10.87 -6.57 -20.81
C ASP A 80 10.21 -6.72 -22.19
N THR A 81 9.99 -5.60 -22.85
CA THR A 81 9.60 -5.60 -24.25
C THR A 81 10.90 -5.66 -25.02
N MET A 82 11.41 -6.88 -25.24
CA MET A 82 12.52 -7.09 -26.16
C MET A 82 12.00 -7.01 -27.61
N HIS A 83 12.47 -5.96 -28.28
CA HIS A 83 12.39 -5.63 -29.72
C HIS A 83 11.06 -5.14 -30.30
#